data_AF-A0A535GV88-F1
#
_entry.id   AF-A0A535GV88-F1
#
_cell.length_a   1.000
_cell.length_b   1.000
_cell.length_c   1.000
_cell.angle_alpha   90.00
_cell.angle_beta   90.00
_cell.angle_gamma   90.00
#
_symmetry.space_group_name_H-M   'P 1'
#
loop_
_entity.id
_entity.type
_entity.pdbx_description
1 polymer ?
#
loop_
_entity_poly.entity_id
_entity_poly.type
_entity_poly.pdbx_seq_one_letter_code
_entity_poly.pdbx_strand_id
1 'polypeptide(L)'
;MKVQRVEMFVCPSATPADTSGLQALADGDKIKADNLVALVGKTEGTGAHDDWGRVWADVALREWTARLLGVPIDEVAKHVIFVLSGGCPGVITPHIAAVTREWVDAPERKADDKRLVVGRSGSDAIAPADPKDVHLVMVKVPGLTVASIKDAESRGKTVVSHDLTFGPEGAGVYANDGAALGVALALGEVKESALSDEVVRRNWDLYSEVAMTSSGGEKRHGEVVVFGNSTA
;
A
#
# COMPACT_ATOMS: atom_id res chain seq x y z
N MET A 1 13.43 17.69 20.13
CA MET A 1 12.41 16.62 20.06
C MET A 1 12.85 15.58 19.03
N LYS A 2 12.52 14.30 19.24
CA LYS A 2 12.71 13.29 18.20
C LYS A 2 11.63 13.46 17.15
N VAL A 3 12.04 13.53 15.89
CA VAL A 3 11.14 13.67 14.75
C VAL A 3 11.44 12.66 13.66
N GLN A 4 10.48 12.39 12.79
CA GLN A 4 10.75 11.61 11.59
C GLN A 4 11.52 12.43 10.55
N ARG A 5 12.50 11.77 9.93
CA ARG A 5 13.03 12.12 8.62
C ARG A 5 12.60 11.04 7.64
N VAL A 6 11.71 11.40 6.73
CA VAL A 6 11.21 10.52 5.67
C VAL A 6 11.86 10.89 4.35
N GLU A 7 12.41 9.91 3.65
CA GLU A 7 12.91 10.08 2.27
C GLU A 7 12.19 9.11 1.33
N MET A 8 12.07 9.51 0.07
CA MET A 8 11.47 8.70 -1.00
C MET A 8 12.42 8.64 -2.18
N PHE A 9 12.79 7.44 -2.59
CA PHE A 9 13.70 7.20 -3.71
C PHE A 9 12.96 6.47 -4.81
N VAL A 10 12.75 7.12 -5.96
CA VAL A 10 12.07 6.53 -7.12
C VAL A 10 13.10 5.87 -8.02
N CYS A 11 13.05 4.54 -8.11
CA CYS A 11 13.92 3.73 -8.96
C CYS A 11 13.14 3.25 -10.18
N PRO A 12 13.50 3.68 -11.41
CA PRO A 12 13.00 3.05 -12.62
C PRO A 12 13.32 1.54 -12.61
N SER A 13 12.42 0.74 -13.16
CA SER A 13 12.59 -0.71 -13.26
C SER A 13 12.63 -1.12 -14.73
N ALA A 14 13.70 -1.81 -15.15
CA ALA A 14 13.84 -2.31 -16.52
C ALA A 14 13.01 -3.57 -16.80
N THR A 15 12.68 -4.33 -15.75
CA THR A 15 11.80 -5.50 -15.77
C THR A 15 11.04 -5.57 -14.45
N PRO A 16 9.98 -6.40 -14.31
CA PRO A 16 9.32 -6.58 -13.02
C PRO A 16 10.24 -7.08 -11.90
N ALA A 17 11.31 -7.82 -12.24
CA ALA A 17 12.27 -8.34 -11.27
C ALA A 17 13.46 -7.41 -10.97
N ASP A 18 13.49 -6.23 -11.58
CA ASP A 18 14.64 -5.35 -11.48
C ASP A 18 14.68 -4.66 -10.11
N THR A 19 15.57 -5.15 -9.24
CA THR A 19 15.87 -4.56 -7.94
C THR A 19 17.21 -3.81 -7.93
N SER A 20 17.84 -3.58 -9.09
CA SER A 20 19.19 -2.99 -9.17
C SER A 20 19.26 -1.58 -8.58
N GLY A 21 18.25 -0.74 -8.82
CA GLY A 21 18.15 0.59 -8.23
C GLY A 21 18.03 0.57 -6.71
N LEU A 22 17.27 -0.39 -6.16
CA LEU A 22 17.15 -0.58 -4.71
C LEU A 22 18.47 -1.06 -4.11
N GLN A 23 19.16 -2.00 -4.79
CA GLN A 23 20.46 -2.48 -4.35
C GLN A 23 21.49 -1.35 -4.32
N ALA A 24 21.53 -0.49 -5.35
CA ALA A 24 22.45 0.65 -5.38
C ALA A 24 22.19 1.64 -4.23
N LEU A 25 20.92 1.84 -3.84
CA LEU A 25 20.58 2.65 -2.66
C LEU A 25 20.99 1.99 -1.34
N ALA A 26 20.91 0.65 -1.24
CA ALA A 26 21.40 -0.08 -0.09
C ALA A 26 22.94 -0.03 0.02
N ASP A 27 23.64 -0.26 -1.10
CA ASP A 27 25.10 -0.17 -1.18
C ASP A 27 25.62 1.26 -0.85
N GLY A 28 24.79 2.27 -1.11
CA GLY A 28 25.04 3.68 -0.79
C GLY A 28 24.51 4.14 0.57
N ASP A 29 24.14 3.24 1.48
CA ASP A 29 23.63 3.52 2.83
C ASP A 29 22.36 4.41 2.90
N LYS A 30 21.60 4.51 1.80
CA LYS A 30 20.33 5.24 1.75
C LYS A 30 19.17 4.39 2.26
N ILE A 31 19.19 3.10 1.95
CA ILE A 31 18.22 2.12 2.43
C ILE A 31 18.94 1.12 3.33
N LYS A 32 18.38 0.87 4.52
CA LYS A 32 18.92 -0.03 5.53
C LYS A 32 17.79 -0.88 6.12
N ALA A 33 18.19 -1.95 6.82
CA ALA A 33 17.24 -2.86 7.44
C ALA A 33 16.30 -2.18 8.45
N ASP A 34 16.78 -1.14 9.14
CA ASP A 34 16.08 -0.43 10.20
C ASP A 34 15.30 0.81 9.72
N ASN A 35 15.57 1.30 8.50
CA ASN A 35 14.94 2.51 7.98
C ASN A 35 13.90 2.27 6.88
N LEU A 36 13.87 1.10 6.23
CA LEU A 36 12.92 0.83 5.15
C LEU A 36 11.50 0.60 5.70
N VAL A 37 10.52 1.37 5.21
CA VAL A 37 9.12 1.29 5.66
C VAL A 37 8.21 0.65 4.62
N ALA A 38 8.36 1.06 3.36
CA ALA A 38 7.51 0.59 2.28
C ALA A 38 8.22 0.57 0.93
N LEU A 39 7.82 -0.37 0.08
CA LEU A 39 8.11 -0.39 -1.35
C LEU A 39 6.78 -0.22 -2.10
N VAL A 40 6.66 0.88 -2.83
CA VAL A 40 5.45 1.27 -3.56
C VAL A 40 5.79 1.36 -5.03
N GLY A 41 5.00 0.80 -5.93
CA GLY A 41 5.42 0.84 -7.33
C GLY A 41 4.41 0.50 -8.39
N LYS A 42 4.81 0.82 -9.61
CA LYS A 42 4.14 0.47 -10.86
C LYS A 42 4.90 -0.64 -11.55
N THR A 43 4.24 -1.78 -11.73
CA THR A 43 4.84 -2.97 -12.35
C THR A 43 4.26 -3.16 -13.76
N GLU A 44 5.11 -3.46 -14.74
CA GLU A 44 4.65 -3.76 -16.09
C GLU A 44 3.99 -5.14 -16.14
N GLY A 45 2.71 -5.14 -16.45
CA GLY A 45 1.83 -6.30 -16.43
C GLY A 45 0.44 -5.85 -16.84
N THR A 46 -0.57 -6.73 -16.75
CA THR A 46 -1.92 -6.39 -17.23
C THR A 46 -2.61 -5.37 -16.32
N GLY A 47 -2.21 -5.26 -15.05
CA GLY A 47 -2.94 -4.53 -14.03
C GLY A 47 -4.23 -5.24 -13.58
N ALA A 48 -4.53 -6.41 -14.13
CA ALA A 48 -5.74 -7.17 -13.87
C ALA A 48 -5.49 -8.37 -12.93
N HIS A 49 -6.42 -9.33 -12.91
CA HIS A 49 -6.35 -10.52 -12.08
C HIS A 49 -5.29 -11.53 -12.55
N ASP A 50 -4.94 -11.50 -13.83
CA ASP A 50 -3.96 -12.35 -14.50
C ASP A 50 -2.56 -11.70 -14.62
N ASP A 51 -2.30 -10.69 -13.79
CA ASP A 51 -1.09 -9.89 -13.85
C ASP A 51 0.13 -10.60 -13.24
N TRP A 52 0.81 -11.38 -14.08
CA TRP A 52 2.05 -12.06 -13.71
C TRP A 52 3.23 -11.12 -13.49
N GLY A 53 3.22 -9.93 -14.10
CA GLY A 53 4.27 -8.93 -13.91
C GLY A 53 4.29 -8.43 -12.46
N ARG A 54 3.13 -8.11 -11.90
CA ARG A 54 2.98 -7.75 -10.49
C ARG A 54 3.43 -8.88 -9.56
N VAL A 55 3.01 -10.11 -9.85
CA VAL A 55 3.38 -11.29 -9.03
C VAL A 55 4.90 -11.50 -9.06
N TRP A 56 5.53 -11.38 -10.22
CA TRP A 56 6.98 -11.55 -10.36
C TRP A 56 7.76 -10.45 -9.63
N ALA A 57 7.28 -9.20 -9.69
CA ALA A 57 7.84 -8.11 -8.91
C ALA A 57 7.69 -8.33 -7.40
N ASP A 58 6.52 -8.77 -6.91
CA ASP A 58 6.31 -9.07 -5.49
C ASP A 58 7.30 -10.13 -4.99
N VAL A 59 7.52 -11.21 -5.76
CA VAL A 59 8.50 -12.25 -5.42
C VAL A 59 9.92 -11.67 -5.37
N ALA A 60 10.36 -11.00 -6.43
CA ALA A 60 11.72 -10.46 -6.51
C ALA A 60 12.01 -9.43 -5.41
N LEU A 61 11.05 -8.54 -5.15
CA LEU A 61 11.17 -7.51 -4.11
C LEU A 61 11.18 -8.13 -2.71
N ARG A 62 10.33 -9.12 -2.42
CA ARG A 62 10.36 -9.83 -1.13
C ARG A 62 11.67 -10.56 -0.91
N GLU A 63 12.19 -11.22 -1.93
CA GLU A 63 13.46 -11.93 -1.85
C GLU A 63 14.62 -10.96 -1.58
N TRP A 64 14.64 -9.82 -2.29
CA TRP A 64 15.61 -8.76 -2.07
C TRP A 64 15.50 -8.16 -0.66
N THR A 65 14.28 -7.83 -0.22
CA THR A 65 14.04 -7.26 1.11
C THR A 65 14.37 -8.27 2.22
N ALA A 66 14.07 -9.56 2.06
CA ALA A 66 14.45 -10.60 3.02
C ALA A 66 15.97 -10.60 3.27
N ARG A 67 16.77 -10.50 2.20
CA ARG A 67 18.23 -10.38 2.31
C ARG A 67 18.68 -9.09 3.00
N LEU A 68 18.08 -7.96 2.64
CA LEU A 68 18.39 -6.67 3.28
C LEU A 68 18.11 -6.71 4.79
N LEU A 69 16.96 -7.26 5.18
CA LEU A 69 16.52 -7.32 6.57
C LEU A 69 17.20 -8.43 7.38
N GLY A 70 17.72 -9.48 6.71
CA GLY A 70 18.24 -10.67 7.36
C GLY A 70 17.16 -11.55 8.00
N VAL A 71 15.94 -11.56 7.45
CA VAL A 71 14.78 -12.31 7.97
C VAL A 71 14.24 -13.31 6.94
N PRO A 72 13.50 -14.35 7.36
CA PRO A 72 12.80 -15.23 6.43
C PRO A 72 11.79 -14.46 5.55
N ILE A 73 11.60 -14.93 4.31
CA ILE A 73 10.78 -14.22 3.30
C ILE A 73 9.31 -14.03 3.72
N ASP A 74 8.77 -14.95 4.51
CA ASP A 74 7.41 -14.91 5.06
C ASP A 74 7.25 -13.91 6.21
N GLU A 75 8.36 -13.42 6.77
CA GLU A 75 8.35 -12.38 7.79
C GLU A 75 8.46 -10.97 7.23
N VAL A 76 8.94 -10.82 5.99
CA VAL A 76 9.19 -9.52 5.34
C VAL A 76 8.00 -8.55 5.43
N ALA A 77 6.77 -9.04 5.24
CA ALA A 77 5.55 -8.23 5.29
C ALA A 77 5.25 -7.63 6.68
N LYS A 78 5.84 -8.19 7.76
CA LYS A 78 5.73 -7.64 9.12
C LYS A 78 6.59 -6.38 9.30
N HIS A 79 7.62 -6.23 8.46
CA HIS A 79 8.61 -5.17 8.57
C HIS A 79 8.42 -4.07 7.53
N VAL A 80 8.13 -4.44 6.28
CA VAL A 80 8.05 -3.54 5.12
C VAL A 80 6.72 -3.78 4.39
N ILE A 81 6.00 -2.69 4.09
CA ILE A 81 4.75 -2.73 3.33
C ILE A 81 5.03 -2.74 1.83
N PHE A 82 4.30 -3.56 1.06
CA PHE A 82 4.44 -3.62 -0.40
C PHE A 82 3.13 -3.22 -1.06
N VAL A 83 3.12 -2.07 -1.73
CA VAL A 83 1.99 -1.57 -2.51
C VAL A 83 2.35 -1.57 -3.99
N LEU A 84 2.14 -2.72 -4.64
CA LEU A 84 2.41 -2.89 -6.06
C LEU A 84 1.13 -2.76 -6.88
N SER A 85 1.10 -1.78 -7.77
CA SER A 85 -0.01 -1.56 -8.70
C SER A 85 0.46 -1.92 -10.11
N GLY A 86 -0.11 -2.99 -10.66
CA GLY A 86 0.20 -3.42 -12.00
C GLY A 86 -0.39 -2.52 -13.09
N GLY A 87 0.09 -2.70 -14.32
CA GLY A 87 -0.38 -1.96 -15.48
C GLY A 87 0.38 -0.66 -15.68
N CYS A 88 1.17 -0.60 -16.75
CA CYS A 88 1.88 0.58 -17.21
C CYS A 88 1.48 0.94 -18.65
N PRO A 89 0.18 1.14 -18.95
CA PRO A 89 -0.24 1.48 -20.31
C PRO A 89 0.26 2.86 -20.75
N GLY A 90 0.36 3.06 -22.06
CA GLY A 90 0.77 4.34 -22.64
C GLY A 90 2.22 4.69 -22.30
N VAL A 91 2.41 5.78 -21.56
CA VAL A 91 3.73 6.35 -21.24
C VAL A 91 4.12 6.20 -19.77
N ILE A 92 3.38 5.40 -18.99
CA ILE A 92 3.69 5.16 -17.59
C ILE A 92 4.98 4.33 -17.51
N THR A 93 6.02 4.89 -16.91
CA THR A 93 7.30 4.19 -16.71
C THR A 93 7.22 3.28 -15.47
N PRO A 94 7.51 1.98 -15.59
CA PRO A 94 7.62 1.07 -14.44
C PRO A 94 8.68 1.56 -13.45
N HIS A 95 8.35 1.55 -12.17
CA HIS A 95 9.24 2.03 -11.11
C HIS A 95 8.83 1.49 -9.74
N ILE A 96 9.80 1.42 -8.84
CA ILE A 96 9.60 1.20 -7.40
C ILE A 96 10.11 2.42 -6.64
N ALA A 97 9.24 3.02 -5.83
CA ALA A 97 9.58 4.02 -4.84
C ALA A 97 9.87 3.33 -3.49
N ALA A 98 11.09 3.49 -2.99
CA ALA A 98 11.45 3.10 -1.64
C ALA A 98 11.19 4.25 -0.67
N VAL A 99 10.43 3.97 0.38
CA VAL A 99 10.11 4.92 1.45
C VAL A 99 10.89 4.55 2.69
N THR A 100 11.75 5.45 3.14
CA THR A 100 12.55 5.27 4.36
C THR A 100 12.09 6.21 5.46
N ARG A 101 12.35 5.83 6.70
CA ARG A 101 12.08 6.62 7.90
C ARG A 101 13.19 6.44 8.91
N GLU A 102 13.75 7.55 9.34
CA GLU A 102 14.68 7.62 10.46
C GLU A 102 14.13 8.55 11.55
N TRP A 103 14.53 8.33 12.80
CA TRP A 103 14.22 9.21 13.91
C TRP A 103 15.43 10.06 14.24
N VAL A 104 15.31 11.38 14.10
CA VAL A 104 16.40 12.34 14.30
C VAL A 104 16.03 13.35 15.37
N ASP A 105 17.04 13.86 16.08
CA ASP A 105 16.83 14.99 16.98
C ASP A 105 16.75 16.28 16.17
N ALA A 106 15.67 17.03 16.38
CA ALA A 106 15.43 18.33 15.76
C ALA A 106 14.94 19.36 16.79
N PRO A 107 15.18 20.67 16.55
CA PRO A 107 14.53 21.72 17.34
C PRO A 107 13.01 21.64 17.19
N GLU A 108 12.30 22.17 18.17
CA GLU A 108 10.84 22.29 18.08
C GLU A 108 10.43 23.10 16.85
N ARG A 109 9.44 22.59 16.12
CA ARG A 109 8.88 23.25 14.95
C ARG A 109 7.65 24.05 15.33
N LYS A 110 7.42 25.15 14.61
CA LYS A 110 6.16 25.89 14.70
C LYS A 110 5.02 25.05 14.13
N ALA A 111 3.78 25.32 14.54
CA ALA A 111 2.59 24.58 14.13
C ALA A 111 2.39 24.52 12.60
N ASP A 112 2.85 25.53 11.86
CA ASP A 112 2.80 25.65 10.41
C ASP A 112 4.01 25.04 9.69
N ASP A 113 5.06 24.66 10.42
CA ASP A 113 6.30 24.11 9.87
C ASP A 113 6.27 22.57 9.82
N LYS A 114 5.21 22.01 9.22
CA LYS A 114 5.01 20.56 9.11
C LYS A 114 5.94 19.95 8.05
N ARG A 115 6.33 18.68 8.25
CA ARG A 115 7.15 17.89 7.31
C ARG A 115 6.55 16.50 7.12
N LEU A 116 6.94 15.85 6.03
CA LEU A 116 6.48 14.50 5.68
C LEU A 116 6.75 13.51 6.82
N VAL A 117 5.70 12.80 7.21
CA VAL A 117 5.75 11.65 8.12
C VAL A 117 5.10 10.45 7.46
N VAL A 118 5.55 9.24 7.84
CA VAL A 118 5.00 7.99 7.33
C VAL A 118 4.69 7.00 8.46
N GLY A 119 3.47 6.46 8.43
CA GLY A 119 3.03 5.36 9.28
C GLY A 119 2.69 4.12 8.47
N ARG A 120 2.75 2.95 9.10
CA ARG A 120 2.30 1.68 8.48
C ARG A 120 1.43 0.88 9.44
N SER A 121 0.62 -0.03 8.91
CA SER A 121 -0.05 -1.02 9.74
C SER A 121 0.96 -1.78 10.60
N GLY A 122 0.69 -1.86 11.90
CA GLY A 122 1.56 -2.51 12.88
C GLY A 122 2.82 -1.72 13.30
N SER A 123 2.95 -0.43 12.95
CA SER A 123 3.91 0.45 13.63
C SER A 123 3.33 1.00 14.94
N ASP A 124 4.19 1.48 15.83
CA ASP A 124 3.76 2.31 16.96
C ASP A 124 2.90 3.49 16.48
N ALA A 125 2.02 3.97 17.36
CA ALA A 125 1.17 5.12 17.06
C ALA A 125 2.05 6.33 16.69
N ILE A 126 1.87 6.82 15.47
CA ILE A 126 2.45 8.07 14.99
C ILE A 126 1.31 9.07 14.98
N ALA A 127 1.45 10.20 15.66
CA ALA A 127 0.39 11.20 15.71
C ALA A 127 0.46 12.13 14.49
N PRO A 128 -0.45 12.02 13.51
CA PRO A 128 -1.06 13.20 12.94
C PRO A 128 -2.03 13.72 14.00
N ALA A 129 -1.78 14.90 14.58
CA ALA A 129 -2.64 15.45 15.61
C ALA A 129 -4.06 15.80 15.07
N ASP A 130 -4.20 15.93 13.75
CA ASP A 130 -5.44 16.22 13.04
C ASP A 130 -5.54 15.30 11.80
N PRO A 131 -6.65 14.57 11.56
CA PRO A 131 -6.88 13.83 10.32
C PRO A 131 -6.65 14.65 9.04
N LYS A 132 -6.81 15.98 9.09
CA LYS A 132 -6.53 16.90 7.97
C LYS A 132 -5.06 16.96 7.55
N ASP A 133 -4.15 16.49 8.40
CA ASP A 133 -2.73 16.39 8.09
C ASP A 133 -2.37 15.10 7.34
N VAL A 134 -3.33 14.20 7.14
CA VAL A 134 -3.19 13.03 6.28
C VAL A 134 -3.49 13.45 4.85
N HIS A 135 -2.58 13.12 3.92
CA HIS A 135 -2.70 13.52 2.52
C HIS A 135 -2.69 12.35 1.54
N LEU A 136 -2.32 11.15 2.00
CA LEU A 136 -2.38 9.93 1.20
C LEU A 136 -2.44 8.71 2.11
N VAL A 137 -3.41 7.84 1.90
CA VAL A 137 -3.48 6.52 2.54
C VAL A 137 -3.47 5.47 1.45
N MET A 138 -2.33 4.78 1.31
CA MET A 138 -2.23 3.69 0.34
C MET A 138 -2.59 2.38 1.02
N VAL A 139 -3.52 1.64 0.42
CA VAL A 139 -3.97 0.35 0.91
C VAL A 139 -3.81 -0.70 -0.17
N LYS A 140 -3.04 -1.75 0.13
CA LYS A 140 -3.02 -2.97 -0.69
C LYS A 140 -3.94 -3.99 -0.03
N VAL A 141 -4.97 -4.45 -0.74
CA VAL A 141 -5.94 -5.42 -0.21
C VAL A 141 -5.95 -6.74 -0.99
N PRO A 142 -6.39 -7.84 -0.37
CA PRO A 142 -6.59 -9.10 -1.09
C PRO A 142 -7.66 -8.97 -2.17
N GLY A 143 -7.38 -9.49 -3.36
CA GLY A 143 -8.39 -9.77 -4.38
C GLY A 143 -8.95 -11.19 -4.24
N LEU A 144 -10.20 -11.39 -4.62
CA LEU A 144 -10.75 -12.75 -4.75
C LEU A 144 -10.04 -13.49 -5.89
N THR A 145 -9.91 -14.80 -5.72
CA THR A 145 -9.39 -15.75 -6.69
C THR A 145 -10.40 -16.89 -6.86
N VAL A 146 -10.27 -17.68 -7.93
CA VAL A 146 -11.08 -18.90 -8.11
C VAL A 146 -10.99 -19.82 -6.88
N ALA A 147 -9.80 -19.94 -6.30
CA ALA A 147 -9.58 -20.77 -5.12
C ALA A 147 -10.30 -20.22 -3.87
N SER A 148 -10.22 -18.92 -3.61
CA SER A 148 -10.86 -18.30 -2.44
C SER A 148 -12.38 -18.26 -2.56
N ILE A 149 -12.92 -18.15 -3.79
CA ILE A 149 -14.36 -18.26 -4.05
C ILE A 149 -14.85 -19.68 -3.72
N LYS A 150 -14.17 -20.70 -4.27
CA LYS A 150 -14.52 -22.11 -3.99
C LYS A 150 -14.40 -22.45 -2.51
N ASP A 151 -13.39 -21.93 -1.82
CA ASP A 151 -13.25 -22.09 -0.37
C ASP A 151 -14.46 -21.49 0.37
N ALA A 152 -14.86 -20.27 0.07
CA ALA A 152 -16.03 -19.64 0.67
C ALA A 152 -17.31 -20.45 0.44
N GLU A 153 -17.54 -20.92 -0.79
CA GLU A 153 -18.69 -21.75 -1.15
C GLU A 153 -18.68 -23.09 -0.44
N SER A 154 -17.52 -23.74 -0.31
CA SER A 154 -17.38 -25.01 0.43
C SER A 154 -17.75 -24.86 1.92
N ARG A 155 -17.63 -23.64 2.47
CA ARG A 155 -18.03 -23.28 3.83
C ARG A 155 -19.48 -22.76 3.91
N GLY A 156 -20.26 -22.87 2.82
CA GLY A 156 -21.64 -22.39 2.73
C GLY A 156 -21.78 -20.87 2.79
N LYS A 157 -20.73 -20.12 2.40
CA LYS A 157 -20.72 -18.66 2.37
C LYS A 157 -20.86 -18.15 0.94
N THR A 158 -21.37 -16.92 0.81
CA THR A 158 -21.42 -16.17 -0.44
C THR A 158 -20.18 -15.29 -0.59
N VAL A 159 -19.93 -14.82 -1.81
CA VAL A 159 -18.93 -13.80 -2.13
C VAL A 159 -19.63 -12.60 -2.78
N VAL A 160 -18.97 -11.43 -2.73
CA VAL A 160 -19.52 -10.19 -3.31
C VAL A 160 -19.66 -10.26 -4.83
N SER A 161 -18.76 -10.98 -5.51
CA SER A 161 -18.80 -11.19 -6.95
C SER A 161 -17.98 -12.41 -7.36
N HIS A 162 -18.43 -13.08 -8.42
CA HIS A 162 -17.69 -14.14 -9.12
C HIS A 162 -16.90 -13.61 -10.33
N ASP A 163 -17.11 -12.35 -10.71
CA ASP A 163 -16.35 -11.68 -11.77
C ASP A 163 -14.96 -11.30 -11.25
N LEU A 164 -13.91 -11.93 -11.81
CA LEU A 164 -12.52 -11.64 -11.44
C LEU A 164 -11.90 -10.52 -12.29
N THR A 165 -12.63 -9.96 -13.26
CA THR A 165 -12.14 -8.82 -14.02
C THR A 165 -12.16 -7.54 -13.18
N PHE A 166 -11.63 -6.44 -13.74
CA PHE A 166 -11.73 -5.10 -13.16
C PHE A 166 -12.87 -4.29 -13.82
N GLY A 167 -13.92 -4.98 -14.28
CA GLY A 167 -15.15 -4.34 -14.73
C GLY A 167 -15.99 -3.77 -13.57
N PRO A 168 -17.14 -3.14 -13.86
CA PRO A 168 -17.99 -2.48 -12.86
C PRO A 168 -18.48 -3.39 -11.71
N GLU A 169 -18.55 -4.70 -11.96
CA GLU A 169 -18.97 -5.73 -10.99
C GLU A 169 -17.80 -6.66 -10.58
N GLY A 170 -16.57 -6.28 -10.92
CA GLY A 170 -15.37 -7.06 -10.62
C GLY A 170 -15.07 -7.15 -9.13
N ALA A 171 -14.72 -8.33 -8.62
CA ALA A 171 -14.38 -8.53 -7.22
C ALA A 171 -13.20 -7.65 -6.75
N GLY A 172 -12.25 -7.36 -7.64
CA GLY A 172 -11.12 -6.48 -7.34
C GLY A 172 -11.55 -5.03 -7.07
N VAL A 173 -12.54 -4.51 -7.81
CA VAL A 173 -13.04 -3.14 -7.59
C VAL A 173 -13.88 -3.04 -6.31
N TYR A 174 -14.65 -4.09 -5.94
CA TYR A 174 -15.32 -4.14 -4.64
C TYR A 174 -14.33 -4.12 -3.47
N ALA A 175 -13.22 -4.87 -3.57
CA ALA A 175 -12.18 -4.87 -2.54
C ALA A 175 -11.54 -3.48 -2.39
N ASN A 176 -11.26 -2.80 -3.50
CA ASN A 176 -10.73 -1.44 -3.51
C ASN A 176 -11.70 -0.44 -2.87
N ASP A 177 -12.96 -0.43 -3.33
CA ASP A 177 -13.95 0.54 -2.89
C ASP A 177 -14.30 0.33 -1.40
N GLY A 178 -14.39 -0.92 -0.94
CA GLY A 178 -14.55 -1.23 0.49
C GLY A 178 -13.38 -0.76 1.34
N ALA A 179 -12.14 -0.91 0.86
CA ALA A 179 -10.95 -0.40 1.54
C ALA A 179 -10.94 1.14 1.60
N ALA A 180 -11.39 1.80 0.53
CA ALA A 180 -11.45 3.26 0.45
C ALA A 180 -12.47 3.83 1.45
N LEU A 181 -13.63 3.19 1.59
CA LEU A 181 -14.62 3.54 2.62
C LEU A 181 -14.10 3.29 4.05
N GLY A 182 -13.25 2.27 4.25
CA GLY A 182 -12.55 2.06 5.51
C GLY A 182 -11.61 3.22 5.87
N VAL A 183 -10.89 3.78 4.89
CA VAL A 183 -10.10 4.99 5.08
C VAL A 183 -10.99 6.19 5.40
N ALA A 184 -12.07 6.39 4.64
CA ALA A 184 -13.02 7.47 4.86
C ALA A 184 -13.61 7.46 6.28
N LEU A 185 -13.95 6.26 6.77
CA LEU A 185 -14.40 6.06 8.15
C LEU A 185 -13.31 6.44 9.16
N ALA A 186 -12.07 5.96 8.95
CA ALA A 186 -10.96 6.20 9.87
C ALA A 186 -10.57 7.68 9.99
N LEU A 187 -10.72 8.45 8.91
CA LEU A 187 -10.44 9.89 8.90
C LEU A 187 -11.66 10.76 9.24
N GLY A 188 -12.83 10.14 9.49
CA GLY A 188 -14.06 10.84 9.83
C GLY A 188 -14.73 11.57 8.65
N GLU A 189 -14.34 11.24 7.42
CA GLU A 189 -14.94 11.76 6.18
C GLU A 189 -16.34 11.17 5.95
N VAL A 190 -16.55 9.91 6.35
CA VAL A 190 -17.83 9.21 6.27
C VAL A 190 -18.22 8.67 7.65
N LYS A 191 -19.49 8.85 8.03
CA LYS A 191 -20.02 8.30 9.28
C LYS A 191 -20.26 6.80 9.14
N GLU A 192 -19.94 6.05 10.18
CA GLU A 192 -20.19 4.60 10.25
C GLU A 192 -21.65 4.24 9.94
N SER A 193 -22.61 5.05 10.43
CA SER A 193 -24.05 4.83 10.19
C SER A 193 -24.48 4.95 8.72
N ALA A 194 -23.62 5.47 7.84
CA ALA A 194 -23.88 5.56 6.40
C ALA A 194 -23.27 4.40 5.61
N LEU A 195 -22.56 3.48 6.29
CA LEU A 195 -21.86 2.36 5.67
C LEU A 195 -22.63 1.06 5.86
N SER A 196 -22.71 0.28 4.78
CA SER A 196 -23.22 -1.08 4.75
C SER A 196 -22.71 -1.78 3.47
N ASP A 197 -22.94 -3.08 3.33
CA ASP A 197 -22.54 -3.79 2.10
C ASP A 197 -23.26 -3.24 0.86
N GLU A 198 -24.49 -2.74 1.01
CA GLU A 198 -25.31 -2.25 -0.10
C GLU A 198 -24.82 -0.92 -0.70
N VAL A 199 -24.01 -0.14 0.01
CA VAL A 199 -23.52 1.16 -0.49
C VAL A 199 -22.22 1.02 -1.31
N VAL A 200 -21.46 -0.05 -1.11
CA VAL A 200 -20.19 -0.29 -1.82
C VAL A 200 -20.47 -0.39 -3.32
N ARG A 201 -19.79 0.44 -4.12
CA ARG A 201 -19.99 0.57 -5.58
C ARG A 201 -21.36 1.09 -6.01
N ARG A 202 -22.22 1.51 -5.08
CA ARG A 202 -23.59 1.97 -5.36
C ARG A 202 -23.84 3.42 -4.98
N ASN A 203 -23.19 3.91 -3.92
CA ASN A 203 -23.29 5.31 -3.49
C ASN A 203 -21.96 6.05 -3.69
N TRP A 204 -21.89 6.86 -4.75
CA TRP A 204 -20.68 7.64 -5.11
C TRP A 204 -20.49 8.90 -4.26
N ASP A 205 -21.47 9.27 -3.43
CA ASP A 205 -21.34 10.39 -2.48
C ASP A 205 -20.48 10.02 -1.26
N LEU A 206 -20.16 8.72 -1.08
CA LEU A 206 -19.32 8.21 0.00
C LEU A 206 -17.92 7.90 -0.55
N TYR A 207 -16.95 8.72 -0.16
CA TYR A 207 -15.56 8.58 -0.61
C TYR A 207 -14.59 9.11 0.44
N SER A 208 -13.31 8.78 0.26
CA SER A 208 -12.19 9.44 0.95
C SER A 208 -11.45 10.32 -0.06
N GLU A 209 -11.03 11.51 0.36
CA GLU A 209 -10.26 12.44 -0.48
C GLU A 209 -8.80 11.98 -0.67
N VAL A 210 -8.32 11.07 0.19
CA VAL A 210 -6.90 10.70 0.29
C VAL A 210 -6.64 9.21 0.12
N ALA A 211 -7.67 8.38 -0.03
CA ALA A 211 -7.50 6.94 -0.21
C ALA A 211 -6.94 6.59 -1.60
N MET A 212 -5.90 5.76 -1.63
CA MET A 212 -5.40 5.09 -2.82
C MET A 212 -5.40 3.59 -2.55
N THR A 213 -6.27 2.86 -3.22
CA THR A 213 -6.48 1.43 -2.95
C THR A 213 -6.12 0.58 -4.14
N SER A 214 -5.47 -0.56 -3.90
CA SER A 214 -5.16 -1.53 -4.95
C SER A 214 -5.32 -2.96 -4.45
N SER A 215 -6.12 -3.73 -5.16
CA SER A 215 -6.32 -5.15 -4.89
C SER A 215 -5.33 -6.02 -5.65
N GLY A 216 -4.99 -7.18 -5.10
CA GLY A 216 -4.18 -8.17 -5.80
C GLY A 216 -4.35 -9.56 -5.20
N GLY A 217 -4.28 -10.60 -6.02
CA GLY A 217 -4.41 -11.99 -5.58
C GLY A 217 -3.23 -12.50 -4.74
N GLU A 218 -2.10 -11.77 -4.79
CA GLU A 218 -0.88 -12.06 -4.05
C GLU A 218 -0.97 -11.77 -2.53
N LYS A 219 -1.92 -10.95 -2.09
CA LYS A 219 -2.09 -10.58 -0.68
C LYS A 219 -3.11 -11.47 0.04
N ARG A 220 -2.93 -11.62 1.36
CA ARG A 220 -3.84 -12.37 2.25
C ARG A 220 -4.48 -11.51 3.35
N HIS A 221 -3.93 -10.33 3.61
CA HIS A 221 -4.51 -9.32 4.50
C HIS A 221 -4.33 -7.93 3.87
N GLY A 222 -5.05 -6.94 4.40
CA GLY A 222 -4.82 -5.54 4.07
C GLY A 222 -3.48 -5.07 4.61
N GLU A 223 -2.75 -4.30 3.80
CA GLU A 223 -1.53 -3.60 4.19
C GLU A 223 -1.75 -2.10 3.97
N VAL A 224 -1.42 -1.28 4.96
CA VAL A 224 -1.68 0.17 4.93
C VAL A 224 -0.39 0.94 5.14
N VAL A 225 -0.17 1.97 4.32
CA VAL A 225 0.83 3.01 4.55
C VAL A 225 0.16 4.38 4.48
N VAL A 226 0.42 5.22 5.48
CA VAL A 226 -0.19 6.54 5.65
C VAL A 226 0.90 7.59 5.52
N PHE A 227 0.65 8.60 4.70
CA PHE A 227 1.50 9.77 4.54
C PHE A 227 0.74 11.01 5.00
N GLY A 228 1.44 11.83 5.76
CA GLY A 228 0.91 13.10 6.24
C GLY A 228 2.02 14.09 6.53
N ASN A 229 1.64 15.22 7.12
CA ASN A 229 2.58 16.24 7.54
C ASN A 229 2.49 16.47 9.05
N SER A 230 3.62 16.43 9.75
CA SER A 230 3.67 16.68 11.20
C SER A 230 4.77 17.66 11.58
N THR A 231 4.56 18.36 12.68
CA THR A 231 5.64 19.09 13.36
C THR A 231 6.55 18.15 14.14
N ALA A 232 6.07 16.94 14.44
CA ALA A 232 6.79 15.85 15.07
C ALA A 232 7.53 14.92 14.10
#